data_AF-A0A5M6CDD9-F1
#
_entry.id   AF-A0A5M6CDD9-F1
#
_cell.length_a   1.000
_cell.length_b   1.000
_cell.length_c   1.000
_cell.angle_alpha   90.00
_cell.angle_beta   90.00
_cell.angle_gamma   90.00
#
_symmetry.space_group_name_H-M   'P 1'
#
loop_
_entity.id
_entity.type
_entity.pdbx_description
1 polymer ?
#
loop_
_entity_poly.entity_id
_entity_poly.type
_entity_poly.pdbx_seq_one_letter_code
_entity_poly.pdbx_strand_id
1 'polypeptide(L)'
;MNITRNNVDALNAVITIDLAKEDFAANVEKVLKDYRKNANIPGFRKGQVPAALVKKQYGQAIMFDEVNKMLQESLSNYLNEEKLDILGNPLPVAKDIDWDADTLSFDFELGLAPEFTVDLDAAKTAAKYKIVADEAMVNEQVEYIQKQYGKLISKEKIEEGDDIRVKVSNQEEGIENETTINVADIRTKTNQKKFIGKKVNDEVTISTKGLFEDDHKLMDVLKVEHDKIHGLDVEVTFTIEEISTKEKAELNQEFFDKLFGEGKVTSEDELKTRIKEDAEKQFAQQADQKFMNDAVEALVDNTKFDLPKEFLIKWLQTAGETDLTVEQAEEEYTKSEKGLRYQLIEGRIITDNGLQITFDEIKDYTSGLIKDQMAQFGQLEPSEDDVTNIVSRVLSNQEEVKRISEQLMNDKMMKLFTEKVSGSEKEVTYKDFVKEVYGE
;
A
#
# COMPACT_ATOMS: atom_id res chain seq x y z
N MET A 1 -17.94 -3.29 -42.35
CA MET A 1 -18.10 -3.65 -40.93
C MET A 1 -19.39 -3.07 -40.36
N ASN A 2 -20.15 -3.87 -39.62
CA ASN A 2 -21.38 -3.46 -38.93
C ASN A 2 -21.29 -3.85 -37.45
N ILE A 3 -21.66 -2.95 -36.54
CA ILE A 3 -21.64 -3.20 -35.09
C ILE A 3 -23.05 -3.01 -34.57
N THR A 4 -23.57 -4.02 -33.86
CA THR A 4 -24.89 -3.97 -33.24
C THR A 4 -24.80 -4.33 -31.77
N ARG A 5 -25.45 -3.52 -30.93
CA ARG A 5 -25.61 -3.81 -29.50
C ARG A 5 -27.00 -4.37 -29.23
N ASN A 6 -27.06 -5.47 -28.50
CA ASN A 6 -28.29 -6.05 -27.97
C ASN A 6 -28.23 -6.07 -26.44
N ASN A 7 -29.15 -5.36 -25.78
CA ASN A 7 -29.25 -5.40 -24.31
C ASN A 7 -30.01 -6.65 -23.89
N VAL A 8 -29.34 -7.53 -23.16
CA VAL A 8 -29.96 -8.73 -22.58
C VAL A 8 -30.84 -8.31 -21.40
N ASP A 9 -30.30 -7.44 -20.54
CA ASP A 9 -31.01 -6.79 -19.45
C ASP A 9 -30.38 -5.41 -19.17
N ALA A 10 -30.63 -4.83 -17.98
CA ALA A 10 -30.09 -3.52 -17.59
C ALA A 10 -28.58 -3.53 -17.33
N LEU A 11 -28.00 -4.67 -16.98
CA LEU A 11 -26.61 -4.85 -16.57
C LEU A 11 -25.79 -5.68 -17.56
N ASN A 12 -26.44 -6.34 -18.52
CA ASN A 12 -25.79 -7.23 -19.48
C ASN A 12 -26.16 -6.85 -20.92
N ALA A 13 -25.16 -6.75 -21.77
CA ALA A 13 -25.34 -6.53 -23.20
C ALA A 13 -24.41 -7.43 -24.02
N VAL A 14 -24.80 -7.70 -25.26
CA VAL A 14 -23.98 -8.38 -26.25
C VAL A 14 -23.73 -7.43 -27.40
N ILE A 15 -22.46 -7.19 -27.73
CA ILE A 15 -22.04 -6.51 -28.95
C ILE A 15 -21.73 -7.58 -29.99
N THR A 16 -22.40 -7.49 -31.13
CA THR A 16 -22.08 -8.28 -32.33
C THR A 16 -21.36 -7.41 -33.33
N ILE A 17 -20.19 -7.86 -33.79
CA ILE A 17 -19.40 -7.23 -34.85
C ILE A 17 -19.40 -8.14 -36.06
N ASP A 18 -19.99 -7.66 -37.16
CA ASP A 18 -19.98 -8.32 -38.45
C ASP A 18 -18.89 -7.73 -39.34
N LEU A 19 -17.93 -8.59 -39.71
CA LEU A 19 -16.82 -8.29 -40.62
C LEU A 19 -17.04 -8.98 -41.95
N ALA A 20 -17.22 -8.19 -43.01
CA ALA A 20 -17.21 -8.71 -44.37
C ALA A 20 -15.77 -9.04 -44.77
N LYS A 21 -15.55 -10.04 -45.63
CA LYS A 21 -14.20 -10.36 -46.16
C LYS A 21 -13.48 -9.14 -46.74
N GLU A 22 -14.23 -8.24 -47.36
CA GLU A 22 -13.71 -7.00 -47.95
C GLU A 22 -13.09 -6.06 -46.91
N ASP A 23 -13.56 -6.11 -45.66
CA ASP A 23 -13.08 -5.25 -44.57
C ASP A 23 -11.62 -5.58 -44.19
N PHE A 24 -11.21 -6.85 -44.25
CA PHE A 24 -9.89 -7.31 -43.81
C PHE A 24 -8.99 -7.85 -44.93
N ALA A 25 -9.53 -8.24 -46.09
CA ALA A 25 -8.75 -8.88 -47.16
C ALA A 25 -7.55 -8.04 -47.63
N ALA A 26 -7.74 -6.73 -47.79
CA ALA A 26 -6.68 -5.82 -48.22
C ALA A 26 -5.52 -5.76 -47.19
N ASN A 27 -5.85 -5.75 -45.90
CA ASN A 27 -4.85 -5.76 -44.83
C ASN A 27 -4.12 -7.10 -44.76
N VAL A 28 -4.85 -8.21 -44.84
CA VAL A 28 -4.25 -9.56 -44.87
C VAL A 28 -3.28 -9.71 -46.05
N GLU A 29 -3.64 -9.22 -47.25
CA GLU A 29 -2.74 -9.24 -48.40
C GLU A 29 -1.50 -8.37 -48.19
N LYS A 30 -1.65 -7.20 -47.56
CA LYS A 30 -0.54 -6.32 -47.21
C LYS A 30 0.42 -7.01 -46.22
N VAL A 31 -0.10 -7.59 -45.14
CA VAL A 31 0.71 -8.30 -44.14
C VAL A 31 1.39 -9.53 -44.76
N LEU A 32 0.69 -10.30 -45.60
CA LEU A 32 1.29 -11.42 -46.33
C LEU A 32 2.43 -10.98 -47.26
N LYS A 33 2.28 -9.83 -47.94
CA LYS A 33 3.32 -9.29 -48.82
C LYS A 33 4.56 -8.87 -48.03
N ASP A 34 4.38 -8.27 -46.86
CA ASP A 34 5.48 -7.84 -46.01
C ASP A 34 6.13 -9.02 -45.27
N TYR A 35 5.35 -9.97 -44.79
CA TYR A 35 5.84 -11.23 -44.25
C TYR A 35 6.69 -11.97 -45.30
N ARG A 36 6.22 -12.10 -46.55
CA ARG A 36 6.99 -12.73 -47.63
C ARG A 36 8.35 -12.07 -47.87
N LYS A 37 8.45 -10.73 -47.79
CA LYS A 37 9.72 -10.01 -47.96
C LYS A 37 10.72 -10.34 -46.84
N ASN A 38 10.20 -10.61 -45.64
CA ASN A 38 11.00 -10.71 -44.42
C ASN A 38 11.26 -12.15 -43.96
N ALA A 39 10.37 -13.09 -44.31
CA ALA A 39 10.40 -14.47 -43.85
C ALA A 39 11.62 -15.24 -44.41
N ASN A 40 12.26 -16.00 -43.53
CA ASN A 40 13.33 -16.94 -43.87
C ASN A 40 12.74 -18.35 -43.94
N ILE A 41 12.36 -18.79 -45.14
CA ILE A 41 11.70 -20.08 -45.35
C ILE A 41 12.71 -21.08 -45.94
N PRO A 42 12.92 -22.25 -45.31
CA PRO A 42 13.87 -23.26 -45.80
C PRO A 42 13.65 -23.60 -47.28
N GLY A 43 14.74 -23.59 -48.06
CA GLY A 43 14.70 -23.87 -49.50
C GLY A 43 14.44 -22.66 -50.41
N PHE A 44 14.12 -21.49 -49.86
CA PHE A 44 13.91 -20.26 -50.62
C PHE A 44 14.79 -19.12 -50.13
N ARG A 45 15.31 -18.31 -51.05
CA ARG A 45 16.00 -17.06 -50.70
C ARG A 45 14.98 -16.05 -50.14
N LYS A 46 15.36 -15.29 -49.12
CA LYS A 46 14.55 -14.22 -48.51
C LYS A 46 13.85 -13.37 -49.60
N GLY A 47 12.53 -13.24 -49.51
CA GLY A 47 11.71 -12.49 -50.48
C GLY A 47 11.33 -13.22 -51.77
N GLN A 48 11.89 -14.40 -52.05
CA GLN A 48 11.66 -15.17 -53.30
C GLN A 48 10.71 -16.36 -53.12
N VAL A 49 10.05 -16.46 -51.96
CA VAL A 49 9.05 -17.50 -51.72
C VAL A 49 7.79 -17.20 -52.53
N PRO A 50 7.23 -18.15 -53.30
CA PRO A 50 5.98 -17.95 -54.02
C PRO A 50 4.84 -17.50 -53.09
N ALA A 51 4.08 -16.48 -53.51
CA ALA A 51 3.00 -15.91 -52.68
C ALA A 51 1.94 -16.96 -52.31
N ALA A 52 1.63 -17.88 -53.23
CA ALA A 52 0.69 -18.97 -52.98
C ALA A 52 1.16 -19.92 -51.85
N LEU A 53 2.47 -20.17 -51.74
CA LEU A 53 3.03 -21.04 -50.70
C LEU A 53 2.96 -20.35 -49.33
N VAL A 54 3.29 -19.05 -49.27
CA VAL A 54 3.18 -18.26 -48.04
C VAL A 54 1.73 -18.14 -47.59
N LYS A 55 0.79 -17.87 -48.51
CA LYS A 55 -0.64 -17.81 -48.22
C LYS A 55 -1.18 -19.15 -47.70
N LYS A 56 -0.75 -20.27 -48.29
CA LYS A 56 -1.18 -21.61 -47.85
C LYS A 56 -0.67 -21.94 -46.44
N GLN A 57 0.55 -21.54 -46.10
CA GLN A 57 1.18 -21.93 -44.84
C GLN A 57 0.91 -20.95 -43.68
N TYR A 58 0.79 -19.65 -43.97
CA TYR A 58 0.70 -18.59 -42.95
C TYR A 58 -0.55 -17.71 -43.11
N GLY A 59 -1.30 -17.86 -44.20
CA GLY A 59 -2.45 -16.99 -44.50
C GLY A 59 -3.55 -17.05 -43.45
N GLN A 60 -3.85 -18.24 -42.91
CA GLN A 60 -4.88 -18.39 -41.88
C GLN A 60 -4.47 -17.74 -40.56
N ALA A 61 -3.23 -17.93 -40.11
CA ALA A 61 -2.72 -17.31 -38.89
C ALA A 61 -2.70 -15.77 -39.00
N ILE A 62 -2.18 -15.25 -40.12
CA ILE A 62 -2.18 -13.80 -40.38
C ILE A 62 -3.59 -13.23 -40.47
N MET A 63 -4.53 -13.97 -41.07
CA MET A 63 -5.93 -13.57 -41.12
C MET A 63 -6.55 -13.51 -39.73
N PHE A 64 -6.31 -14.52 -38.89
CA PHE A 64 -6.75 -14.51 -37.49
C PHE A 64 -6.19 -13.31 -36.73
N ASP A 65 -4.89 -13.04 -36.85
CA ASP A 65 -4.24 -11.92 -36.14
C ASP A 65 -4.82 -10.57 -36.58
N GLU A 66 -5.02 -10.37 -37.89
CA GLU A 66 -5.56 -9.13 -38.45
C GLU A 66 -7.04 -8.94 -38.05
N VAL A 67 -7.85 -10.00 -38.12
CA VAL A 67 -9.24 -9.97 -37.68
C VAL A 67 -9.32 -9.65 -36.19
N ASN A 68 -8.52 -10.32 -35.34
CA ASN A 68 -8.50 -10.07 -33.90
C ASN A 68 -8.10 -8.61 -33.59
N LYS A 69 -7.09 -8.08 -34.29
CA LYS A 69 -6.69 -6.67 -34.15
C LYS A 69 -7.84 -5.73 -34.53
N MET A 70 -8.49 -5.95 -35.67
CA MET A 70 -9.62 -5.14 -36.11
C MET A 70 -10.79 -5.20 -35.10
N LEU A 71 -11.07 -6.37 -34.54
CA LEU A 71 -12.10 -6.53 -33.51
C LEU A 71 -11.79 -5.71 -32.26
N GLN A 72 -10.55 -5.79 -31.75
CA GLN A 72 -10.13 -5.02 -30.57
C GLN A 72 -10.24 -3.51 -30.81
N GLU A 73 -9.74 -3.02 -31.95
CA GLU A 73 -9.81 -1.59 -32.31
C GLU A 73 -11.28 -1.13 -32.46
N SER A 74 -12.09 -1.92 -33.17
CA SER A 74 -13.49 -1.56 -33.45
C SER A 74 -14.35 -1.59 -32.19
N LEU A 75 -14.16 -2.59 -31.33
CA LEU A 75 -14.84 -2.69 -30.05
C LEU A 75 -14.45 -1.53 -29.13
N SER A 76 -13.15 -1.21 -29.02
CA SER A 76 -12.69 -0.09 -28.20
C SER A 76 -13.25 1.25 -28.69
N ASN A 77 -13.24 1.48 -30.01
CA ASN A 77 -13.82 2.69 -30.60
C ASN A 77 -15.33 2.78 -30.32
N TYR A 78 -16.07 1.69 -30.51
CA TYR A 78 -17.51 1.67 -30.26
C TYR A 78 -17.85 1.97 -28.79
N LEU A 79 -17.13 1.34 -27.84
CA LEU A 79 -17.33 1.59 -26.41
C LEU A 79 -17.05 3.05 -26.03
N ASN A 80 -16.02 3.66 -26.63
CA ASN A 80 -15.66 5.06 -26.40
C ASN A 80 -16.67 6.04 -27.02
N GLU A 81 -17.14 5.78 -28.25
CA GLU A 81 -18.10 6.62 -28.97
C GLU A 81 -19.46 6.64 -28.26
N GLU A 82 -19.93 5.45 -27.85
CA GLU A 82 -21.19 5.30 -27.12
C GLU A 82 -21.09 5.66 -25.63
N LYS A 83 -19.87 5.91 -25.13
CA LYS A 83 -19.55 6.23 -23.72
C LYS A 83 -20.19 5.23 -22.75
N LEU A 84 -20.01 3.95 -23.03
CA LEU A 84 -20.58 2.90 -22.20
C LEU A 84 -19.74 2.70 -20.95
N ASP A 85 -20.35 2.92 -19.80
CA ASP A 85 -19.76 2.55 -18.52
C ASP A 85 -19.86 1.03 -18.35
N ILE A 86 -18.73 0.35 -18.54
CA ILE A 86 -18.63 -1.11 -18.42
C ILE A 86 -17.79 -1.49 -17.20
N LEU A 87 -18.11 -2.64 -16.63
CA LEU A 87 -17.32 -3.28 -15.58
C LEU A 87 -16.45 -4.34 -16.24
N GLY A 88 -15.12 -4.27 -16.03
CA GLY A 88 -14.18 -5.21 -16.63
C GLY A 88 -14.02 -5.04 -18.15
N ASN A 89 -13.34 -6.01 -18.77
CA ASN A 89 -13.11 -6.05 -20.21
C ASN A 89 -14.18 -6.92 -20.89
N PRO A 90 -14.64 -6.56 -22.11
CA PRO A 90 -15.57 -7.38 -22.88
C PRO A 90 -15.08 -8.82 -23.05
N LEU A 91 -15.99 -9.79 -22.92
CA LEU A 91 -15.65 -11.21 -23.05
C LEU A 91 -16.12 -11.75 -24.40
N PRO A 92 -15.24 -12.37 -25.20
CA PRO A 92 -15.67 -13.00 -26.45
C PRO A 92 -16.56 -14.21 -26.16
N VAL A 93 -17.66 -14.31 -26.90
CA VAL A 93 -18.55 -15.49 -26.85
C VAL A 93 -18.01 -16.53 -27.80
N ALA A 94 -17.69 -17.71 -27.27
CA ALA A 94 -17.25 -18.83 -28.10
C ALA A 94 -18.35 -19.23 -29.09
N LYS A 95 -18.02 -19.12 -30.38
CA LYS A 95 -18.86 -19.57 -31.50
C LYS A 95 -18.02 -20.33 -32.50
N ASP A 96 -18.61 -21.33 -33.14
CA ASP A 96 -18.01 -21.97 -34.30
C ASP A 96 -18.09 -21.02 -35.49
N ILE A 97 -16.96 -20.38 -35.80
CA ILE A 97 -16.86 -19.42 -36.91
C ILE A 97 -16.47 -20.18 -38.18
N ASP A 98 -17.33 -20.10 -39.19
CA ASP A 98 -16.98 -20.49 -40.55
C ASP A 98 -16.10 -19.41 -41.18
N TRP A 99 -14.78 -19.63 -41.13
CA TRP A 99 -13.77 -18.72 -41.68
C TRP A 99 -13.84 -18.58 -43.20
N ASP A 100 -14.56 -19.47 -43.89
CA ASP A 100 -14.79 -19.41 -45.33
C ASP A 100 -16.09 -18.65 -45.69
N ALA A 101 -16.88 -18.21 -44.70
CA ALA A 101 -18.08 -17.41 -44.92
C ALA A 101 -17.75 -15.99 -45.43
N ASP A 102 -18.65 -15.38 -46.19
CA ASP A 102 -18.45 -14.02 -46.72
C ASP A 102 -18.53 -12.93 -45.65
N THR A 103 -19.15 -13.25 -44.51
CA THR A 103 -19.23 -12.39 -43.34
C THR A 103 -18.94 -13.21 -42.09
N LEU A 104 -18.00 -12.73 -41.28
CA LEU A 104 -17.65 -13.30 -39.98
C LEU A 104 -18.34 -12.49 -38.89
N SER A 105 -19.02 -13.16 -37.96
CA SER A 105 -19.78 -12.52 -36.89
C SER A 105 -19.19 -12.90 -35.53
N PHE A 106 -18.86 -11.90 -34.73
CA PHE A 106 -18.24 -12.05 -33.42
C PHE A 106 -19.10 -11.40 -32.35
N ASP A 107 -19.40 -12.14 -31.28
CA ASP A 107 -20.17 -11.62 -30.15
C ASP A 107 -19.25 -11.39 -28.95
N PHE A 108 -19.50 -10.29 -28.24
CA PHE A 108 -18.83 -9.94 -27.00
C PHE A 108 -19.87 -9.65 -25.93
N GLU A 109 -19.80 -10.39 -24.82
CA GLU A 109 -20.57 -10.09 -23.62
C GLU A 109 -19.98 -8.87 -22.89
N LEU A 110 -20.84 -8.02 -22.36
CA LEU A 110 -20.51 -6.85 -21.56
C LEU A 110 -21.25 -6.89 -20.22
N GLY A 111 -20.53 -6.63 -19.14
CA GLY A 111 -21.12 -6.17 -17.89
C GLY A 111 -21.20 -4.65 -17.89
N LEU A 112 -22.41 -4.10 -17.86
CA LEU A 112 -22.65 -2.66 -17.75
C LEU A 112 -22.62 -2.24 -16.28
N ALA A 113 -22.12 -1.04 -16.02
CA ALA A 113 -22.22 -0.44 -14.70
C ALA A 113 -23.70 -0.14 -14.38
N PRO A 114 -24.16 -0.43 -13.16
CA PRO A 114 -25.53 -0.16 -12.77
C PRO A 114 -25.82 1.34 -12.69
N GLU A 115 -27.05 1.73 -13.05
CA GLU A 115 -27.57 3.06 -12.73
C GLU A 115 -28.09 3.07 -11.29
N PHE A 116 -27.50 3.89 -10.42
CA PHE A 116 -27.95 4.08 -9.04
C PHE A 116 -27.64 5.50 -8.56
N THR A 117 -28.26 5.88 -7.44
CA THR A 117 -28.06 7.15 -6.77
C THR A 117 -27.50 6.92 -5.38
N VAL A 118 -26.53 7.74 -4.96
CA VAL A 118 -25.95 7.67 -3.62
C VAL A 118 -26.57 8.75 -2.75
N ASP A 119 -27.18 8.35 -1.64
CA ASP A 119 -27.67 9.27 -0.62
C ASP A 119 -26.59 9.50 0.44
N LEU A 120 -25.97 10.68 0.43
CA LEU A 120 -24.93 11.05 1.38
C LEU A 120 -25.44 11.14 2.83
N ASP A 121 -26.76 11.26 3.04
CA ASP A 121 -27.32 11.32 4.39
C ASP A 121 -27.13 10.00 5.15
N ALA A 122 -27.01 8.87 4.44
CA ALA A 122 -26.72 7.58 5.06
C ALA A 122 -25.34 7.55 5.74
N ALA A 123 -24.40 8.38 5.30
CA ALA A 123 -23.07 8.48 5.91
C ALA A 123 -23.05 9.29 7.20
N LYS A 124 -24.14 10.00 7.58
CA LYS A 124 -24.18 10.86 8.79
C LYS A 124 -23.98 10.10 10.10
N THR A 125 -24.06 8.77 10.07
CA THR A 125 -23.72 7.91 11.21
C THR A 125 -22.22 7.83 11.47
N ALA A 126 -21.38 8.19 10.50
CA ALA A 126 -19.93 8.20 10.67
C ALA A 126 -19.52 9.32 11.63
N ALA A 127 -18.84 8.94 12.72
CA ALA A 127 -18.37 9.89 13.73
C ALA A 127 -17.07 10.54 13.27
N LYS A 128 -17.02 11.88 13.33
CA LYS A 128 -15.78 12.63 13.18
C LYS A 128 -15.15 12.84 14.55
N TYR A 129 -13.89 12.44 14.71
CA TYR A 129 -13.17 12.56 15.97
C TYR A 129 -12.14 13.68 15.91
N LYS A 130 -12.06 14.45 17.00
CA LYS A 130 -10.92 15.31 17.29
C LYS A 130 -10.15 14.71 18.43
N ILE A 131 -9.04 14.08 18.10
CA ILE A 131 -8.22 13.36 19.07
C ILE A 131 -7.22 14.34 19.68
N VAL A 132 -7.33 14.55 20.99
CA VAL A 132 -6.47 15.46 21.74
C VAL A 132 -5.38 14.65 22.44
N ALA A 133 -4.14 15.14 22.35
CA ALA A 133 -3.03 14.60 23.11
C ALA A 133 -3.12 15.09 24.56
N ASP A 134 -3.31 14.15 25.49
CA ASP A 134 -3.35 14.45 26.93
C ASP A 134 -1.95 14.71 27.50
N GLU A 135 -1.87 15.35 28.66
CA GLU A 135 -0.59 15.66 29.30
C GLU A 135 0.21 14.41 29.63
N ALA A 136 -0.46 13.29 29.94
CA ALA A 136 0.19 12.03 30.26
C ALA A 136 0.97 11.48 29.05
N MET A 137 0.35 11.46 27.87
CA MET A 137 0.97 11.04 26.62
C MET A 137 2.10 11.97 26.22
N VAL A 138 1.91 13.29 26.33
CA VAL A 138 2.97 14.25 26.01
C VAL A 138 4.19 14.05 26.92
N ASN A 139 3.97 13.86 28.24
CA ASN A 139 5.07 13.59 29.17
C ASN A 139 5.77 12.25 28.88
N GLU A 140 5.01 11.20 28.56
CA GLU A 140 5.58 9.90 28.18
C GLU A 140 6.43 10.01 26.90
N GLN A 141 5.97 10.77 25.91
CA GLN A 141 6.71 11.01 24.68
C GLN A 141 7.98 11.83 24.94
N VAL A 142 7.94 12.87 25.80
CA VAL A 142 9.14 13.59 26.22
C VAL A 142 10.13 12.63 26.88
N GLU A 143 9.68 11.79 27.81
CA GLU A 143 10.55 10.81 28.46
C GLU A 143 11.17 9.81 27.48
N TYR A 144 10.41 9.37 26.49
CA TYR A 144 10.90 8.48 25.44
C TYR A 144 12.00 9.15 24.62
N ILE A 145 11.78 10.38 24.15
CA ILE A 145 12.76 11.14 23.38
C ILE A 145 14.02 11.39 24.25
N GLN A 146 13.86 11.75 25.52
CA GLN A 146 14.99 11.92 26.44
C GLN A 146 15.83 10.64 26.60
N LYS A 147 15.19 9.46 26.63
CA LYS A 147 15.89 8.17 26.69
C LYS A 147 16.62 7.86 25.38
N GLN A 148 15.99 8.16 24.23
CA GLN A 148 16.56 7.91 22.91
C GLN A 148 17.82 8.74 22.64
N TYR A 149 17.84 9.99 23.12
CA TYR A 149 18.96 10.92 22.95
C TYR A 149 19.86 11.02 24.18
N GLY A 150 19.61 10.16 25.18
CA GLY A 150 20.41 10.06 26.39
C GLY A 150 21.86 9.71 26.12
N LYS A 151 22.73 10.01 27.09
CA LYS A 151 24.16 9.68 27.01
C LYS A 151 24.42 8.41 27.82
N LEU A 152 25.28 7.54 27.29
CA LEU A 152 25.83 6.43 28.03
C LEU A 152 26.92 6.95 28.96
N ILE A 153 26.73 6.76 30.26
CA ILE A 153 27.68 7.18 31.30
C ILE A 153 28.21 5.94 31.99
N SER A 154 29.53 5.80 32.02
CA SER A 154 30.17 4.71 32.75
C SER A 154 29.95 4.87 34.26
N LYS A 155 29.51 3.80 34.92
CA LYS A 155 29.33 3.71 36.37
C LYS A 155 30.36 2.78 36.99
N GLU A 156 30.58 2.93 38.30
CA GLU A 156 31.45 2.03 39.07
C GLU A 156 30.70 0.84 39.68
N LYS A 157 29.37 0.94 39.85
CA LYS A 157 28.51 -0.08 40.46
C LYS A 157 27.27 -0.29 39.61
N ILE A 158 26.85 -1.54 39.51
CA ILE A 158 25.63 -1.93 38.78
C ILE A 158 24.39 -1.60 39.62
N GLU A 159 23.43 -0.90 39.02
CA GLU A 159 22.08 -0.70 39.52
C GLU A 159 21.03 -1.36 38.61
N GLU A 160 19.76 -1.33 39.02
CA GLU A 160 18.65 -1.87 38.22
C GLU A 160 18.45 -1.02 36.95
N GLY A 161 18.45 -1.66 35.77
CA GLY A 161 18.27 -1.00 34.48
C GLY A 161 19.54 -0.50 33.79
N ASP A 162 20.71 -0.67 34.39
CA ASP A 162 22.00 -0.36 33.76
C ASP A 162 22.34 -1.36 32.62
N ASP A 163 23.07 -0.87 31.62
CA ASP A 163 23.63 -1.65 30.52
C ASP A 163 25.06 -2.11 30.90
N ILE A 164 25.30 -3.41 30.95
CA ILE A 164 26.59 -3.98 31.32
C ILE A 164 27.24 -4.69 30.13
N ARG A 165 28.49 -4.35 29.83
CA ARG A 165 29.33 -5.13 28.92
C ARG A 165 29.92 -6.28 29.72
N VAL A 166 29.65 -7.49 29.27
CA VAL A 166 30.07 -8.72 29.96
C VAL A 166 30.79 -9.64 29.00
N LYS A 167 31.87 -10.23 29.49
CA LYS A 167 32.48 -11.40 28.89
C LYS A 167 31.85 -12.65 29.48
N VAL A 168 31.25 -13.43 28.61
CA VAL A 168 30.52 -14.65 28.91
C VAL A 168 31.47 -15.82 28.70
N SER A 169 31.63 -16.67 29.71
CA SER A 169 32.51 -17.84 29.63
C SER A 169 31.88 -19.11 30.23
N ASN A 170 32.02 -20.23 29.51
CA ASN A 170 31.75 -21.58 30.00
C ASN A 170 32.72 -22.56 29.33
N GLN A 171 33.56 -23.22 30.14
CA GLN A 171 34.59 -24.14 29.65
C GLN A 171 34.05 -25.51 29.21
N GLU A 172 32.89 -25.94 29.73
CA GLU A 172 32.29 -27.24 29.42
C GLU A 172 31.65 -27.25 28.03
N GLU A 173 31.01 -26.14 27.64
CA GLU A 173 30.34 -25.96 26.35
C GLU A 173 31.19 -25.16 25.33
N GLY A 174 32.39 -24.72 25.72
CA GLY A 174 33.29 -23.94 24.85
C GLY A 174 32.74 -22.56 24.47
N ILE A 175 31.91 -21.96 25.34
CA ILE A 175 31.30 -20.66 25.12
C ILE A 175 32.28 -19.59 25.63
N GLU A 176 32.76 -18.73 24.75
CA GLU A 176 33.52 -17.53 25.11
C GLU A 176 33.10 -16.40 24.17
N ASN A 177 32.49 -15.35 24.72
CA ASN A 177 32.01 -14.23 23.92
C ASN A 177 31.86 -12.95 24.74
N GLU A 178 31.88 -11.79 24.08
CA GLU A 178 31.59 -10.48 24.67
C GLU A 178 30.26 -9.96 24.15
N THR A 179 29.43 -9.45 25.05
CA THR A 179 28.12 -8.87 24.72
C THR A 179 27.72 -7.77 25.70
N THR A 180 26.70 -7.00 25.36
CA THR A 180 26.09 -6.00 26.25
C THR A 180 24.68 -6.46 26.64
N ILE A 181 24.38 -6.43 27.93
CA ILE A 181 23.11 -6.90 28.49
C ILE A 181 22.52 -5.78 29.33
N ASN A 182 21.22 -5.49 29.18
CA ASN A 182 20.52 -4.65 30.13
C ASN A 182 20.12 -5.49 31.35
N VAL A 183 20.44 -5.03 32.56
CA VAL A 183 20.11 -5.78 33.79
C VAL A 183 18.60 -5.99 33.94
N ALA A 184 17.75 -5.10 33.40
CA ALA A 184 16.30 -5.27 33.43
C ALA A 184 15.79 -6.40 32.51
N ASP A 185 16.55 -6.79 31.47
CA ASP A 185 16.17 -7.90 30.57
C ASP A 185 16.30 -9.28 31.25
N ILE A 186 17.02 -9.36 32.38
CA ILE A 186 17.17 -10.60 33.14
C ILE A 186 15.83 -10.92 33.81
N ARG A 187 15.24 -12.06 33.48
CA ARG A 187 13.86 -12.43 33.84
C ARG A 187 13.58 -12.44 35.34
N THR A 188 14.51 -12.91 36.16
CA THR A 188 14.27 -13.08 37.60
C THR A 188 14.96 -12.00 38.44
N LYS A 189 14.19 -11.35 39.33
CA LYS A 189 14.71 -10.39 40.31
C LYS A 189 15.82 -10.98 41.20
N THR A 190 15.81 -12.29 41.43
CA THR A 190 16.87 -13.00 42.16
C THR A 190 18.19 -12.99 41.39
N ASN A 191 18.15 -13.21 40.07
CA ASN A 191 19.34 -13.13 39.22
C ASN A 191 19.79 -11.69 39.00
N GLN A 192 18.86 -10.74 38.82
CA GLN A 192 19.18 -9.31 38.78
C GLN A 192 19.97 -8.86 40.02
N LYS A 193 19.53 -9.26 41.22
CA LYS A 193 20.24 -8.96 42.49
C LYS A 193 21.66 -9.52 42.58
N LYS A 194 22.01 -10.55 41.81
CA LYS A 194 23.39 -11.07 41.78
C LYS A 194 24.35 -10.13 41.06
N PHE A 195 23.84 -9.34 40.11
CA PHE A 195 24.58 -8.31 39.40
C PHE A 195 24.58 -6.98 40.15
N ILE A 196 23.46 -6.61 40.79
CA ILE A 196 23.34 -5.33 41.50
C ILE A 196 24.40 -5.20 42.59
N GLY A 197 25.14 -4.08 42.59
CA GLY A 197 26.21 -3.76 43.53
C GLY A 197 27.60 -4.31 43.17
N LYS A 198 27.71 -5.10 42.09
CA LYS A 198 29.00 -5.56 41.54
C LYS A 198 29.72 -4.44 40.80
N LYS A 199 31.04 -4.60 40.65
CA LYS A 199 31.95 -3.65 40.01
C LYS A 199 32.56 -4.23 38.74
N VAL A 200 33.24 -3.38 37.98
CA VAL A 200 34.08 -3.80 36.86
C VAL A 200 35.13 -4.82 37.34
N ASN A 201 35.29 -5.90 36.58
CA ASN A 201 36.04 -7.13 36.84
C ASN A 201 35.43 -8.11 37.85
N ASP A 202 34.24 -7.85 38.40
CA ASP A 202 33.56 -8.87 39.18
C ASP A 202 32.98 -9.97 38.27
N GLU A 203 33.01 -11.20 38.78
CA GLU A 203 32.44 -12.37 38.12
C GLU A 203 31.12 -12.78 38.77
N VAL A 204 30.14 -13.13 37.95
CA VAL A 204 28.82 -13.57 38.37
C VAL A 204 28.45 -14.84 37.61
N THR A 205 28.31 -15.96 38.33
CA THR A 205 27.93 -17.25 37.75
C THR A 205 26.44 -17.50 37.91
N ILE A 206 25.75 -17.75 36.80
CA ILE A 206 24.29 -17.99 36.76
C ILE A 206 23.97 -19.08 35.73
N SER A 207 22.97 -19.91 36.03
CA SER A 207 22.42 -20.87 35.05
C SER A 207 21.68 -20.14 33.92
N THR A 208 21.91 -20.59 32.69
CA THR A 208 21.24 -20.10 31.46
C THR A 208 19.75 -20.40 31.44
N LYS A 209 19.29 -21.34 32.26
CA LYS A 209 17.90 -21.80 32.27
C LYS A 209 16.95 -20.71 32.74
N GLY A 210 16.11 -20.22 31.83
CA GLY A 210 15.12 -19.18 32.10
C GLY A 210 15.75 -17.85 32.52
N LEU A 211 16.98 -17.58 32.07
CA LEU A 211 17.70 -16.34 32.37
C LEU A 211 17.04 -15.12 31.72
N PHE A 212 16.54 -15.28 30.49
CA PHE A 212 15.76 -14.29 29.73
C PHE A 212 14.33 -14.81 29.50
N GLU A 213 13.41 -13.91 29.14
CA GLU A 213 12.06 -14.30 28.70
C GLU A 213 12.04 -14.88 27.29
N ASP A 214 12.97 -14.44 26.44
CA ASP A 214 13.11 -14.86 25.04
C ASP A 214 14.42 -15.65 24.86
N ASP A 215 14.31 -16.86 24.35
CA ASP A 215 15.44 -17.74 24.05
C ASP A 215 16.34 -17.19 22.92
N HIS A 216 15.81 -16.31 22.05
CA HIS A 216 16.62 -15.59 21.07
C HIS A 216 17.54 -14.55 21.72
N LYS A 217 17.13 -13.91 22.83
CA LYS A 217 18.05 -13.03 23.58
C LYS A 217 19.19 -13.84 24.19
N LEU A 218 18.91 -15.05 24.68
CA LEU A 218 19.94 -15.97 25.19
C LEU A 218 20.89 -16.40 24.06
N MET A 219 20.37 -16.61 22.84
CA MET A 219 21.16 -16.88 21.64
C MET A 219 22.17 -15.78 21.35
N ASP A 220 21.71 -14.53 21.31
CA ASP A 220 22.55 -13.37 21.00
C ASP A 220 23.62 -13.14 22.08
N VAL A 221 23.27 -13.41 23.34
CA VAL A 221 24.18 -13.28 24.48
C VAL A 221 25.28 -14.34 24.46
N LEU A 222 24.92 -15.61 24.26
CA LEU A 222 25.88 -16.72 24.27
C LEU A 222 26.59 -16.93 22.92
N LYS A 223 26.06 -16.36 21.82
CA LYS A 223 26.47 -16.64 20.42
C LYS A 223 26.54 -18.14 20.11
N VAL A 224 25.53 -18.87 20.57
CA VAL A 224 25.37 -20.32 20.32
C VAL A 224 24.34 -20.53 19.21
N GLU A 225 24.43 -21.63 18.45
CA GLU A 225 23.44 -21.94 17.41
C GLU A 225 22.07 -22.30 18.00
N HIS A 226 21.00 -21.92 17.29
CA HIS A 226 19.61 -22.09 17.69
C HIS A 226 19.27 -23.51 18.19
N ASP A 227 19.84 -24.56 17.55
CA ASP A 227 19.57 -25.96 17.90
C ASP A 227 20.09 -26.38 19.29
N LYS A 228 21.02 -25.63 19.89
CA LYS A 228 21.61 -25.95 21.20
C LYS A 228 21.08 -25.10 22.35
N ILE A 229 20.31 -24.06 22.07
CA ILE A 229 19.84 -23.08 23.08
C ILE A 229 18.56 -23.52 23.75
N HIS A 230 17.68 -24.22 23.02
CA HIS A 230 16.42 -24.74 23.55
C HIS A 230 16.67 -25.73 24.69
N GLY A 231 16.49 -25.27 25.93
CA GLY A 231 16.67 -26.09 27.14
C GLY A 231 18.12 -26.17 27.66
N LEU A 232 19.02 -25.30 27.20
CA LEU A 232 20.39 -25.23 27.70
C LEU A 232 20.39 -24.85 29.19
N ASP A 233 20.81 -25.78 30.04
CA ASP A 233 20.91 -25.64 31.49
C ASP A 233 22.36 -25.78 31.92
N VAL A 234 23.14 -24.72 31.66
CA VAL A 234 24.58 -24.68 31.98
C VAL A 234 24.89 -23.44 32.81
N GLU A 235 25.85 -23.55 33.73
CA GLU A 235 26.31 -22.41 34.51
C GLU A 235 27.29 -21.58 33.68
N VAL A 236 26.96 -20.31 33.46
CA VAL A 236 27.80 -19.40 32.68
C VAL A 236 28.33 -18.31 33.61
N THR A 237 29.62 -18.03 33.48
CA THR A 237 30.28 -16.97 34.24
C THR A 237 30.30 -15.70 33.40
N PHE A 238 29.66 -14.66 33.91
CA PHE A 238 29.67 -13.31 33.36
C PHE A 238 30.74 -12.50 34.09
N THR A 239 31.80 -12.12 33.38
CA THR A 239 32.82 -11.18 33.86
C THR A 239 32.44 -9.77 33.40
N ILE A 240 32.24 -8.84 34.33
CA ILE A 240 31.79 -7.48 34.00
C ILE A 240 32.99 -6.65 33.52
N GLU A 241 32.95 -6.15 32.29
CA GLU A 241 34.04 -5.34 31.71
C GLU A 241 33.74 -3.84 31.76
N GLU A 242 32.49 -3.47 31.57
CA GLU A 242 32.04 -2.08 31.57
C GLU A 242 30.63 -2.01 32.14
N ILE A 243 30.37 -1.01 32.98
CA ILE A 243 29.04 -0.72 33.48
C ILE A 243 28.68 0.65 32.93
N SER A 244 27.54 0.75 32.25
CA SER A 244 27.05 1.98 31.68
C SER A 244 25.59 2.19 32.05
N THR A 245 25.21 3.43 32.30
CA THR A 245 23.82 3.82 32.48
C THR A 245 23.41 4.74 31.35
N LYS A 246 22.16 4.67 30.90
CA LYS A 246 21.60 5.67 30.00
C LYS A 246 21.04 6.81 30.85
N GLU A 247 21.79 7.90 30.96
CA GLU A 247 21.25 9.12 31.54
C GLU A 247 20.33 9.79 30.51
N LYS A 248 19.11 10.13 30.95
CA LYS A 248 18.16 10.88 30.13
C LYS A 248 18.81 12.17 29.64
N ALA A 249 18.59 12.52 28.37
CA ALA A 249 19.05 13.81 27.87
C ALA A 249 18.48 14.96 28.71
N GLU A 250 19.34 15.87 29.13
CA GLU A 250 18.91 17.09 29.81
C GLU A 250 18.07 17.93 28.85
N LEU A 251 16.96 18.49 29.36
CA LEU A 251 16.11 19.41 28.61
C LEU A 251 16.77 20.80 28.56
N ASN A 252 17.79 20.92 27.72
CA ASN A 252 18.55 22.16 27.53
C ASN A 252 18.48 22.62 26.06
N GLN A 253 19.03 23.81 25.78
CA GLN A 253 18.97 24.38 24.43
C GLN A 253 19.65 23.49 23.37
N GLU A 254 20.76 22.83 23.71
CA GLU A 254 21.45 21.88 22.79
C GLU A 254 20.53 20.70 22.41
N PHE A 255 19.76 20.20 23.37
CA PHE A 255 18.77 19.15 23.13
C PHE A 255 17.61 19.64 22.26
N PHE A 256 17.08 20.84 22.51
CA PHE A 256 16.00 21.42 21.71
C PHE A 256 16.43 21.70 20.27
N ASP A 257 17.62 22.28 20.09
CA ASP A 257 18.20 22.58 18.77
C ASP A 257 18.46 21.31 17.97
N LYS A 258 18.84 20.21 18.64
CA LYS A 258 19.03 18.90 18.00
C LYS A 258 17.73 18.29 17.48
N LEU A 259 16.60 18.54 18.14
CA LEU A 259 15.30 17.99 17.76
C LEU A 259 14.58 18.83 16.69
N PHE A 260 14.59 20.16 16.83
CA PHE A 260 13.78 21.06 15.99
C PHE A 260 14.61 22.01 15.11
N GLY A 261 15.92 22.08 15.31
CA GLY A 261 16.82 23.07 14.72
C GLY A 261 17.03 24.29 15.62
N GLU A 262 18.12 25.02 15.38
CA GLU A 262 18.54 26.15 16.21
C GLU A 262 17.44 27.19 16.41
N GLY A 263 17.15 27.52 17.67
CA GLY A 263 16.31 28.66 18.05
C GLY A 263 14.80 28.51 17.81
N LYS A 264 14.31 27.32 17.43
CA LYS A 264 12.87 27.08 17.23
C LYS A 264 12.11 26.74 18.52
N VAL A 265 12.79 26.10 19.46
CA VAL A 265 12.25 25.70 20.76
C VAL A 265 13.26 26.13 21.82
N THR A 266 12.81 26.87 22.81
CA THR A 266 13.67 27.53 23.82
C THR A 266 13.31 27.14 25.25
N SER A 267 12.23 26.38 25.44
CA SER A 267 11.77 25.94 26.76
C SER A 267 11.12 24.56 26.71
N GLU A 268 11.02 23.93 27.89
CA GLU A 268 10.29 22.66 28.07
C GLU A 268 8.80 22.81 27.69
N ASP A 269 8.17 23.94 28.00
CA ASP A 269 6.77 24.19 27.66
C ASP A 269 6.56 24.28 26.13
N GLU A 270 7.50 24.92 25.42
CA GLU A 270 7.50 24.95 23.96
C GLU A 270 7.75 23.56 23.36
N LEU A 271 8.67 22.77 23.95
CA LEU A 271 8.91 21.39 23.55
C LEU A 271 7.63 20.54 23.66
N LYS A 272 6.96 20.60 24.81
CA LYS A 272 5.70 19.88 25.05
C LYS A 272 4.60 20.33 24.11
N THR A 273 4.52 21.63 23.82
CA THR A 273 3.55 22.18 22.87
C THR A 273 3.80 21.64 21.46
N ARG A 274 5.05 21.62 20.99
CA ARG A 274 5.36 21.06 19.67
C ARG A 274 5.11 19.57 19.56
N ILE A 275 5.51 18.80 20.59
CA ILE A 275 5.20 17.36 20.64
C ILE A 275 3.68 17.13 20.61
N LYS A 276 2.92 17.97 21.32
CA LYS A 276 1.46 17.93 21.33
C LYS A 276 0.88 18.20 19.93
N GLU A 277 1.31 19.29 19.27
CA GLU A 277 0.86 19.65 17.92
C GLU A 277 1.21 18.58 16.89
N ASP A 278 2.43 18.03 16.93
CA ASP A 278 2.87 16.96 16.04
C ASP A 278 2.05 15.68 16.25
N ALA A 279 1.78 15.32 17.51
CA ALA A 279 0.93 14.18 17.84
C ALA A 279 -0.53 14.39 17.38
N GLU A 280 -1.12 15.55 17.65
CA GLU A 280 -2.48 15.88 17.23
C GLU A 280 -2.60 15.91 15.69
N LYS A 281 -1.57 16.35 14.97
CA LYS A 281 -1.54 16.28 13.51
C LYS A 281 -1.56 14.84 13.00
N GLN A 282 -0.81 13.93 13.64
CA GLN A 282 -0.84 12.51 13.31
C GLN A 282 -2.20 11.89 13.65
N PHE A 283 -2.79 12.24 14.79
CA PHE A 283 -4.10 11.72 15.17
C PHE A 283 -5.22 12.25 14.27
N ALA A 284 -5.14 13.50 13.82
CA ALA A 284 -6.07 14.07 12.87
C ALA A 284 -6.09 13.23 11.57
N GLN A 285 -4.92 12.85 11.04
CA GLN A 285 -4.84 11.97 9.87
C GLN A 285 -5.49 10.60 10.11
N GLN A 286 -5.29 10.00 11.29
CA GLN A 286 -5.91 8.72 11.65
C GLN A 286 -7.43 8.84 11.81
N ALA A 287 -7.90 9.89 12.48
CA ALA A 287 -9.32 10.18 12.69
C ALA A 287 -10.03 10.44 11.36
N ASP A 288 -9.40 11.21 10.47
CA ASP A 288 -9.88 11.50 9.13
C ASP A 288 -9.98 10.21 8.30
N GLN A 289 -8.94 9.37 8.28
CA GLN A 289 -8.98 8.08 7.58
C GLN A 289 -10.10 7.17 8.11
N LYS A 290 -10.29 7.13 9.43
CA LYS A 290 -11.37 6.37 10.07
C LYS A 290 -12.74 6.91 9.67
N PHE A 291 -12.93 8.23 9.71
CA PHE A 291 -14.17 8.88 9.31
C PHE A 291 -14.51 8.58 7.84
N MET A 292 -13.54 8.64 6.93
CA MET A 292 -13.74 8.27 5.52
C MET A 292 -14.18 6.83 5.38
N ASN A 293 -13.48 5.90 6.01
CA ASN A 293 -13.79 4.48 5.92
C ASN A 293 -15.21 4.20 6.42
N ASP A 294 -15.59 4.78 7.58
CA ASP A 294 -16.92 4.62 8.16
C ASP A 294 -18.00 5.26 7.31
N ALA A 295 -17.73 6.45 6.75
CA ALA A 295 -18.66 7.14 5.87
C ALA A 295 -18.92 6.31 4.61
N VAL A 296 -17.87 5.82 3.94
CA VAL A 296 -18.07 5.00 2.74
C VAL A 296 -18.67 3.64 3.07
N GLU A 297 -18.29 3.01 4.18
CA GLU A 297 -18.92 1.75 4.61
C GLU A 297 -20.43 1.92 4.85
N ALA A 298 -20.83 3.00 5.54
CA ALA A 298 -22.24 3.33 5.71
C ALA A 298 -22.96 3.57 4.36
N LEU A 299 -22.29 4.19 3.38
CA LEU A 299 -22.86 4.35 2.03
C LEU A 299 -23.00 3.02 1.30
N VAL A 300 -22.00 2.13 1.40
CA VAL A 300 -22.01 0.80 0.79
C VAL A 300 -23.15 -0.04 1.36
N ASP A 301 -23.35 -0.02 2.68
CA ASP A 301 -24.38 -0.82 3.34
C ASP A 301 -25.81 -0.31 3.07
N ASN A 302 -25.98 1.00 2.82
CA ASN A 302 -27.29 1.61 2.57
C ASN A 302 -27.63 1.79 1.08
N THR A 303 -26.63 1.78 0.18
CA THR A 303 -26.86 1.95 -1.25
C THR A 303 -27.07 0.59 -1.92
N LYS A 304 -28.31 0.33 -2.36
CA LYS A 304 -28.69 -0.94 -2.99
C LYS A 304 -28.69 -0.82 -4.51
N PHE A 305 -27.89 -1.65 -5.17
CA PHE A 305 -27.92 -1.88 -6.60
C PHE A 305 -27.42 -3.29 -6.92
N ASP A 306 -27.81 -3.79 -8.08
CA ASP A 306 -27.38 -5.09 -8.57
C ASP A 306 -26.09 -4.95 -9.39
N LEU A 307 -25.26 -6.00 -9.37
CA LEU A 307 -24.06 -6.11 -10.19
C LEU A 307 -24.29 -7.22 -11.25
N PRO A 308 -23.67 -7.12 -12.43
CA PRO A 308 -23.73 -8.17 -13.45
C PRO A 308 -22.89 -9.38 -13.01
N LYS A 309 -23.37 -10.11 -12.01
CA LYS A 309 -22.65 -11.17 -11.30
C LYS A 309 -22.15 -12.26 -12.25
N GLU A 310 -23.00 -12.74 -13.16
CA GLU A 310 -22.63 -13.80 -14.09
C GLU A 310 -21.48 -13.39 -15.01
N PHE A 311 -21.55 -12.18 -15.57
CA PHE A 311 -20.46 -11.62 -16.37
C PHE A 311 -19.20 -11.42 -15.54
N LEU A 312 -19.30 -10.85 -14.33
CA LEU A 312 -18.14 -10.59 -13.47
C LEU A 312 -17.43 -11.87 -13.04
N ILE A 313 -18.17 -12.95 -12.76
CA ILE A 313 -17.57 -14.26 -12.49
C ILE A 313 -16.81 -14.77 -13.71
N LYS A 314 -17.44 -14.77 -14.91
CA LYS A 314 -16.75 -15.17 -16.15
C LYS A 314 -15.52 -14.30 -16.43
N TRP A 315 -15.60 -13.01 -16.13
CA TRP A 315 -14.51 -12.07 -16.33
C TRP A 315 -13.35 -12.39 -15.37
N LEU A 316 -13.63 -12.61 -14.09
CA LEU A 316 -12.64 -13.01 -13.09
C LEU A 316 -11.93 -14.33 -13.46
N GLN A 317 -12.59 -15.23 -14.18
CA GLN A 317 -11.93 -16.45 -14.66
C GLN A 317 -10.77 -16.18 -15.61
N THR A 318 -10.80 -15.08 -16.35
CA THR A 318 -9.84 -14.77 -17.43
C THR A 318 -9.03 -13.50 -17.18
N ALA A 319 -9.31 -12.78 -16.09
CA ALA A 319 -8.67 -11.52 -15.76
C ALA A 319 -7.24 -11.66 -15.18
N GLY A 320 -6.92 -12.81 -14.58
CA GLY A 320 -5.60 -13.08 -13.98
C GLY A 320 -4.60 -13.70 -14.96
N GLU A 321 -3.36 -13.91 -14.50
CA GLU A 321 -2.33 -14.62 -15.29
C GLU A 321 -2.65 -16.11 -15.51
N THR A 322 -3.48 -16.67 -14.62
CA THR A 322 -3.94 -18.06 -14.66
C THR A 322 -5.45 -18.12 -14.66
N ASP A 323 -6.01 -18.94 -15.56
CA ASP A 323 -7.44 -19.14 -15.61
C ASP A 323 -7.97 -19.75 -14.30
N LEU A 324 -9.02 -19.16 -13.74
CA LEU A 324 -9.68 -19.67 -12.54
C LEU A 324 -10.80 -20.64 -12.89
N THR A 325 -10.99 -21.65 -12.05
CA THR A 325 -12.21 -22.46 -12.08
C THR A 325 -13.43 -21.62 -11.70
N VAL A 326 -14.62 -22.08 -12.07
CA VAL A 326 -15.87 -21.37 -11.76
C VAL A 326 -16.03 -21.15 -10.24
N GLU A 327 -15.74 -22.17 -9.43
CA GLU A 327 -15.83 -22.10 -7.97
C GLU A 327 -14.85 -21.07 -7.38
N GLN A 328 -13.61 -21.02 -7.88
CA GLN A 328 -12.62 -20.03 -7.44
C GLN A 328 -13.02 -18.61 -7.84
N ALA A 329 -13.54 -18.42 -9.06
CA ALA A 329 -14.01 -17.11 -9.51
C ALA A 329 -15.25 -16.64 -8.72
N GLU A 330 -16.14 -17.54 -8.31
CA GLU A 330 -17.27 -17.23 -7.41
C GLU A 330 -16.80 -16.80 -6.01
N GLU A 331 -15.79 -17.48 -5.47
CA GLU A 331 -15.20 -17.12 -4.18
C GLU A 331 -14.52 -15.74 -4.25
N GLU A 332 -13.72 -15.49 -5.30
CA GLU A 332 -13.07 -14.19 -5.52
C GLU A 332 -14.08 -13.07 -5.79
N TYR A 333 -15.16 -13.35 -6.52
CA TYR A 333 -16.27 -12.41 -6.67
C TYR A 333 -16.86 -12.05 -5.31
N THR A 334 -17.12 -13.03 -4.45
CA THR A 334 -17.73 -12.80 -3.13
C THR A 334 -16.82 -11.95 -2.23
N LYS A 335 -15.49 -12.15 -2.29
CA LYS A 335 -14.52 -11.32 -1.57
C LYS A 335 -14.43 -9.91 -2.13
N SER A 336 -14.48 -9.77 -3.45
CA SER A 336 -14.29 -8.49 -4.14
C SER A 336 -15.58 -7.67 -4.29
N GLU A 337 -16.77 -8.27 -4.10
CA GLU A 337 -18.06 -7.60 -4.30
C GLU A 337 -18.16 -6.29 -3.51
N LYS A 338 -17.78 -6.32 -2.23
CA LYS A 338 -17.80 -5.11 -1.37
C LYS A 338 -16.85 -4.04 -1.92
N GLY A 339 -15.67 -4.43 -2.41
CA GLY A 339 -14.70 -3.51 -3.03
C GLY A 339 -15.19 -2.93 -4.36
N LEU A 340 -15.84 -3.74 -5.21
CA LEU A 340 -16.46 -3.26 -6.46
C LEU A 340 -17.58 -2.26 -6.16
N ARG A 341 -18.42 -2.55 -5.16
CA ARG A 341 -19.48 -1.62 -4.72
C ARG A 341 -18.88 -0.32 -4.21
N TYR A 342 -17.84 -0.39 -3.39
CA TYR A 342 -17.10 0.76 -2.89
C TYR A 342 -16.63 1.64 -4.05
N GLN A 343 -15.93 1.06 -5.03
CA GLN A 343 -15.39 1.81 -6.18
C GLN A 343 -16.49 2.47 -7.02
N LEU A 344 -17.61 1.78 -7.24
CA LEU A 344 -18.73 2.35 -8.00
C LEU A 344 -19.40 3.49 -7.26
N ILE A 345 -19.63 3.34 -5.95
CA ILE A 345 -20.20 4.39 -5.11
C ILE A 345 -19.28 5.60 -5.08
N GLU A 346 -17.98 5.39 -4.88
CA GLU A 346 -16.97 6.45 -4.91
C GLU A 346 -16.97 7.18 -6.25
N GLY A 347 -16.89 6.46 -7.37
CA GLY A 347 -16.96 7.04 -8.71
C GLY A 347 -18.25 7.82 -8.97
N ARG A 348 -19.37 7.35 -8.43
CA ARG A 348 -20.66 8.04 -8.51
C ARG A 348 -20.66 9.34 -7.71
N ILE A 349 -20.13 9.33 -6.49
CA ILE A 349 -20.00 10.53 -5.65
C ILE A 349 -19.11 11.57 -6.34
N ILE A 350 -17.97 11.15 -6.89
CA ILE A 350 -17.05 12.00 -7.64
C ILE A 350 -17.78 12.67 -8.80
N THR A 351 -18.51 11.89 -9.59
CA THR A 351 -19.23 12.38 -10.78
C THR A 351 -20.40 13.30 -10.41
N ASP A 352 -21.26 12.91 -9.47
CA ASP A 352 -22.44 13.67 -9.06
C ASP A 352 -22.09 15.00 -8.39
N ASN A 353 -20.91 15.09 -7.77
CA ASN A 353 -20.42 16.30 -7.12
C ASN A 353 -19.43 17.09 -8.00
N GLY A 354 -19.19 16.65 -9.23
CA GLY A 354 -18.28 17.32 -10.16
C GLY A 354 -16.84 17.41 -9.66
N LEU A 355 -16.41 16.43 -8.85
CA LEU A 355 -15.04 16.36 -8.37
C LEU A 355 -14.13 16.00 -9.54
N GLN A 356 -13.35 16.96 -10.00
CA GLN A 356 -12.38 16.78 -11.06
C GLN A 356 -11.01 17.19 -10.57
N ILE A 357 -9.97 16.55 -11.09
CA ILE A 357 -8.60 16.92 -10.83
C ILE A 357 -8.05 17.58 -12.07
N THR A 358 -7.56 18.79 -11.91
CA THR A 358 -6.85 19.51 -12.97
C THR A 358 -5.34 19.34 -12.81
N PHE A 359 -4.61 19.46 -13.93
CA PHE A 359 -3.15 19.36 -13.91
C PHE A 359 -2.49 20.42 -13.00
N ASP A 360 -3.05 21.64 -12.98
CA ASP A 360 -2.55 22.71 -12.12
C ASP A 360 -2.73 22.36 -10.63
N GLU A 361 -3.85 21.75 -10.25
CA GLU A 361 -4.05 21.29 -8.87
C GLU A 361 -3.09 20.17 -8.48
N ILE A 362 -2.81 19.22 -9.39
CA ILE A 362 -1.79 18.18 -9.15
C ILE A 362 -0.44 18.84 -8.92
N LYS A 363 -0.07 19.83 -9.75
CA LYS A 363 1.20 20.55 -9.64
C LYS A 363 1.31 21.31 -8.32
N ASP A 364 0.27 22.01 -7.91
CA ASP A 364 0.26 22.77 -6.66
C ASP A 364 0.33 21.84 -5.45
N TYR A 365 -0.43 20.75 -5.47
CA TYR A 365 -0.41 19.74 -4.41
C TYR A 365 0.95 19.04 -4.32
N THR A 366 1.54 18.65 -5.46
CA THR A 366 2.90 18.07 -5.53
C THR A 366 3.95 19.03 -4.98
N SER A 367 3.81 20.33 -5.29
CA SER A 367 4.70 21.37 -4.77
C SER A 367 4.62 21.48 -3.25
N GLY A 368 3.42 21.36 -2.68
CA GLY A 368 3.19 21.28 -1.23
C GLY A 368 3.88 20.07 -0.60
N LEU A 369 3.65 18.87 -1.16
CA LEU A 369 4.28 17.63 -0.68
C LEU A 369 5.81 17.69 -0.69
N ILE A 370 6.39 18.23 -1.77
CA ILE A 370 7.86 18.37 -1.88
C ILE A 370 8.39 19.36 -0.86
N LYS A 371 7.71 20.51 -0.64
CA LYS A 371 8.10 21.47 0.40
C LYS A 371 8.05 20.84 1.79
N ASP A 372 7.00 20.09 2.09
CA ASP A 372 6.86 19.38 3.37
C ASP A 372 7.95 18.32 3.54
N GLN A 373 8.25 17.56 2.49
CA GLN A 373 9.32 16.57 2.51
C GLN A 373 10.71 17.20 2.68
N MET A 374 11.00 18.30 1.96
CA MET A 374 12.25 19.04 2.09
C MET A 374 12.41 19.63 3.50
N ALA A 375 11.32 20.15 4.08
CA ALA A 375 11.30 20.63 5.45
C ALA A 375 11.63 19.53 6.47
N GLN A 376 11.12 18.30 6.26
CA GLN A 376 11.44 17.14 7.11
C GLN A 376 12.94 16.77 7.07
N PHE A 377 13.63 17.01 5.96
CA PHE A 377 15.07 16.81 5.82
C PHE A 377 15.92 18.04 6.16
N GLY A 378 15.32 19.08 6.77
CA GLY A 378 16.03 20.27 7.25
C GLY A 378 16.20 21.40 6.22
N GLN A 379 15.60 21.28 5.03
CA GLN A 379 15.53 22.34 4.02
C GLN A 379 14.21 23.11 4.16
N LEU A 380 14.17 24.03 5.13
CA LEU A 380 12.96 24.76 5.52
C LEU A 380 12.53 25.84 4.51
N GLU A 381 13.47 26.36 3.73
CA GLU A 381 13.23 27.35 2.66
C GLU A 381 13.88 26.86 1.36
N PRO A 382 13.27 25.87 0.68
CA PRO A 382 13.76 25.43 -0.61
C PRO A 382 13.53 26.55 -1.64
N SER A 383 14.47 26.72 -2.58
CA SER A 383 14.28 27.70 -3.65
C SER A 383 13.09 27.31 -4.54
N GLU A 384 12.34 28.30 -5.04
CA GLU A 384 11.19 28.01 -5.92
C GLU A 384 11.62 27.27 -7.20
N ASP A 385 12.83 27.53 -7.69
CA ASP A 385 13.42 26.85 -8.83
C ASP A 385 13.71 25.37 -8.52
N ASP A 386 14.25 25.05 -7.34
CA ASP A 386 14.50 23.67 -6.93
C ASP A 386 13.19 22.89 -6.79
N VAL A 387 12.19 23.47 -6.14
CA VAL A 387 10.85 22.85 -6.01
C VAL A 387 10.25 22.62 -7.39
N THR A 388 10.27 23.62 -8.28
CA THR A 388 9.69 23.50 -9.63
C THR A 388 10.38 22.42 -10.46
N ASN A 389 11.70 22.30 -10.36
CA ASN A 389 12.46 21.25 -11.05
C ASN A 389 12.13 19.85 -10.53
N ILE A 390 11.99 19.67 -9.21
CA ILE A 390 11.61 18.40 -8.61
C ILE A 390 10.16 18.04 -8.99
N VAL A 391 9.23 18.99 -8.89
CA VAL A 391 7.83 18.81 -9.32
C VAL A 391 7.77 18.35 -10.76
N SER A 392 8.51 19.00 -11.66
CA SER A 392 8.54 18.63 -13.09
C SER A 392 9.06 17.19 -13.30
N ARG A 393 10.05 16.76 -12.52
CA ARG A 393 10.56 15.38 -12.56
C ARG A 393 9.52 14.39 -12.02
N VAL A 394 8.88 14.69 -10.89
CA VAL A 394 7.85 13.82 -10.30
C VAL A 394 6.67 13.67 -11.25
N LEU A 395 6.18 14.78 -11.83
CA LEU A 395 5.07 14.77 -12.78
C LEU A 395 5.41 14.15 -14.15
N SER A 396 6.69 13.94 -14.45
CA SER A 396 7.10 13.18 -15.64
C SER A 396 6.93 11.67 -15.47
N ASN A 397 6.79 11.18 -14.23
CA ASN A 397 6.54 9.78 -13.93
C ASN A 397 5.02 9.53 -13.81
N GLN A 398 4.47 8.70 -14.70
CA GLN A 398 3.03 8.38 -14.72
C GLN A 398 2.53 7.70 -13.44
N GLU A 399 3.35 6.88 -12.79
CA GLU A 399 2.97 6.21 -11.54
C GLU A 399 2.83 7.21 -10.39
N GLU A 400 3.76 8.18 -10.30
CA GLU A 400 3.68 9.24 -9.31
C GLU A 400 2.51 10.17 -9.57
N VAL A 401 2.25 10.54 -10.84
CA VAL A 401 1.06 11.34 -11.19
C VAL A 401 -0.21 10.63 -10.77
N LYS A 402 -0.32 9.32 -11.00
CA LYS A 402 -1.47 8.52 -10.56
C LYS A 402 -1.61 8.54 -9.03
N ARG A 403 -0.55 8.21 -8.30
CA ARG A 403 -0.53 8.20 -6.82
C ARG A 403 -0.92 9.55 -6.22
N ILE A 404 -0.38 10.63 -6.77
CA ILE A 404 -0.66 11.99 -6.29
C ILE A 404 -2.09 12.40 -6.64
N SER A 405 -2.59 12.02 -7.82
CA SER A 405 -3.99 12.27 -8.19
C SER A 405 -4.96 11.55 -7.25
N GLU A 406 -4.67 10.30 -6.88
CA GLU A 406 -5.47 9.55 -5.90
C GLU A 406 -5.48 10.22 -4.53
N GLN A 407 -4.31 10.67 -4.04
CA GLN A 407 -4.21 11.43 -2.78
C GLN A 407 -5.02 12.72 -2.82
N LEU A 408 -4.90 13.49 -3.91
CA LEU A 408 -5.65 14.73 -4.09
C LEU A 408 -7.16 14.47 -4.20
N MET A 409 -7.59 13.37 -4.83
CA MET A 409 -9.00 12.98 -4.88
C MET A 409 -9.52 12.66 -3.47
N ASN A 410 -8.75 11.91 -2.68
CA ASN A 410 -9.09 11.60 -1.30
C ASN A 410 -9.27 12.87 -0.45
N ASP A 411 -8.40 13.86 -0.60
CA ASP A 411 -8.53 15.16 0.07
C ASP A 411 -9.81 15.92 -0.34
N LYS A 412 -10.18 15.86 -1.63
CA LYS A 412 -11.44 16.46 -2.12
C LYS A 412 -12.66 15.73 -1.58
N MET A 413 -12.63 14.40 -1.58
CA MET A 413 -13.67 13.55 -1.00
C MET A 413 -13.84 13.81 0.50
N MET A 414 -12.72 13.94 1.24
CA MET A 414 -12.72 14.31 2.66
C MET A 414 -13.42 15.64 2.91
N LYS A 415 -13.09 16.67 2.13
CA LYS A 415 -13.74 17.98 2.23
C LYS A 415 -15.23 17.89 1.98
N LEU A 416 -15.63 17.16 0.92
CA LEU A 416 -17.03 16.93 0.59
C LEU A 416 -17.78 16.24 1.74
N PHE A 417 -17.21 15.18 2.33
CA PHE A 417 -17.84 14.48 3.45
C PHE A 417 -17.86 15.33 4.71
N THR A 418 -16.80 16.09 4.99
CA THR A 418 -16.81 17.02 6.12
C THR A 418 -17.92 18.07 5.96
N GLU A 419 -18.16 18.59 4.75
CA GLU A 419 -19.22 19.57 4.49
C GLU A 419 -20.64 19.00 4.49
N LYS A 420 -20.84 17.81 3.90
CA LYS A 420 -22.18 17.25 3.65
C LYS A 420 -22.62 16.18 4.65
N VAL A 421 -21.66 15.49 5.27
CA VAL A 421 -21.90 14.31 6.10
C VAL A 421 -21.66 14.61 7.59
N SER A 422 -20.70 15.47 7.95
CA SER A 422 -20.31 15.60 9.35
C SER A 422 -21.44 16.09 10.26
N GLY A 423 -21.94 15.18 11.10
CA GLY A 423 -22.62 15.50 12.35
C GLY A 423 -21.55 15.72 13.42
N SER A 424 -21.71 16.77 14.24
CA SER A 424 -20.89 17.16 15.41
C SER A 424 -19.58 16.40 15.65
N GLU A 425 -18.44 17.09 15.54
CA GLU A 425 -17.13 16.58 15.91
C GLU A 425 -17.06 16.17 17.39
N LYS A 426 -16.61 14.94 17.67
CA LYS A 426 -16.48 14.39 19.01
C LYS A 426 -15.02 14.51 19.47
N GLU A 427 -14.79 15.32 20.49
CA GLU A 427 -13.46 15.44 21.10
C GLU A 427 -13.21 14.27 22.05
N VAL A 428 -12.10 13.55 21.86
CA VAL A 428 -11.71 12.35 22.64
C VAL A 428 -10.20 12.32 22.90
N THR A 429 -9.76 11.62 23.93
CA THR A 429 -8.32 11.33 24.12
C THR A 429 -7.89 10.20 23.17
N TYR A 430 -6.58 10.07 22.90
CA TYR A 430 -6.08 8.96 22.09
C TYR A 430 -6.48 7.59 22.65
N LYS A 431 -6.45 7.41 23.97
CA LYS A 431 -6.84 6.15 24.63
C LYS A 431 -8.33 5.86 24.46
N ASP A 432 -9.18 6.87 24.61
CA ASP A 432 -10.63 6.71 24.43
C ASP A 432 -10.97 6.43 22.97
N PHE A 433 -10.27 7.08 22.03
CA PHE A 433 -10.41 6.80 20.60
C PHE A 433 -10.05 5.34 20.29
N VAL A 434 -8.90 4.86 20.77
CA VAL A 434 -8.47 3.48 20.52
C VAL A 434 -9.48 2.48 21.08
N LYS A 435 -9.96 2.72 22.31
CA LYS A 435 -10.95 1.87 22.96
C LYS A 435 -12.30 1.86 22.23
N GLU A 436 -12.76 3.01 21.76
CA GLU A 436 -14.05 3.13 21.07
C GLU A 436 -14.02 2.56 19.65
N VAL A 437 -12.90 2.73 18.94
CA VAL A 437 -12.75 2.31 17.54
C VAL A 437 -12.25 0.88 17.39
N TYR A 438 -11.28 0.46 18.19
CA TYR A 438 -10.62 -0.84 18.07
C TYR A 438 -11.03 -1.83 19.17
N GLY A 439 -11.73 -1.38 20.22
CA GLY A 439 -12.23 -2.25 21.28
C GLY A 439 -11.16 -2.78 22.24
N GLU A 440 -9.95 -2.20 22.22
CA GLU A 440 -8.82 -2.57 23.10
C GLU A 440 -8.87 -1.90 24.49
#